data_AF-A0A1N7BS22-F1
#
_entry.id   AF-A0A1N7BS22-F1
#
_cell.length_a   1.000
_cell.length_b   1.000
_cell.length_c   1.000
_cell.angle_alpha   90.00
_cell.angle_beta   90.00
_cell.angle_gamma   90.00
#
_symmetry.space_group_name_H-M   'P 1'
#
loop_
_entity.id
_entity.type
_entity.pdbx_description
1 polymer ?
#
loop_
_entity_poly.entity_id
_entity_poly.type
_entity_poly.pdbx_seq_one_letter_code
_entity_poly.pdbx_strand_id
1 'polypeptide(L)'
;MMTDDPWALCHLDDSFEAPVLGTKGTQLLWFDDREAVIDYLQEDYVDLLADVGELEEDQIEAARERFALLIEQSFDERGLVDALNDLSSGLRRIAWFGPLSELAEVQDEFATALRRYFWSQYDGDEDDPDAWIPEEMWPQLVEIAEEFVAEGEF
;
A
#
# COMPACT_ATOMS: atom_id res chain seq x y z
N MET A 1 -18.39 -3.70 -5.34
CA MET A 1 -17.92 -3.85 -6.73
C MET A 1 -16.71 -2.95 -6.79
N MET A 2 -15.53 -3.52 -7.00
CA MET A 2 -14.29 -2.74 -7.05
C MET A 2 -14.41 -1.72 -8.17
N THR A 3 -13.95 -0.49 -7.95
CA THR A 3 -13.83 0.53 -9.00
C THR A 3 -12.93 0.03 -10.14
N ASP A 4 -13.01 0.65 -11.30
CA ASP A 4 -12.16 0.32 -12.45
C ASP A 4 -10.70 0.76 -12.20
N ASP A 5 -10.44 1.78 -11.37
CA ASP A 5 -9.09 2.26 -11.05
C ASP A 5 -8.85 2.38 -9.52
N PRO A 6 -8.70 1.26 -8.81
CA PRO A 6 -8.59 1.22 -7.36
C PRO A 6 -7.23 1.70 -6.87
N TRP A 7 -7.18 2.18 -5.63
CA TRP A 7 -5.99 2.73 -5.00
C TRP A 7 -5.30 1.70 -4.10
N ALA A 8 -3.98 1.59 -4.23
CA ALA A 8 -3.15 0.63 -3.53
C ALA A 8 -2.37 1.27 -2.37
N LEU A 9 -2.55 0.71 -1.17
CA LEU A 9 -1.71 0.96 0.01
C LEU A 9 -1.11 -0.37 0.47
N CYS A 10 0.19 -0.38 0.71
CA CYS A 10 0.93 -1.57 1.06
C CYS A 10 1.52 -1.43 2.46
N HIS A 11 1.21 -2.35 3.35
CA HIS A 11 1.84 -2.47 4.64
C HIS A 11 3.10 -3.32 4.53
N LEU A 12 4.26 -2.75 4.85
CA LEU A 12 5.55 -3.40 4.83
C LEU A 12 5.83 -4.06 6.20
N ASP A 13 6.28 -5.32 6.18
CA ASP A 13 6.68 -6.03 7.39
C ASP A 13 8.16 -5.77 7.71
N ASP A 14 8.41 -4.63 8.35
CA ASP A 14 9.74 -4.28 8.90
C ASP A 14 9.88 -4.74 10.38
N SER A 15 8.93 -5.53 10.90
CA SER A 15 8.88 -5.89 12.32
C SER A 15 9.88 -7.02 12.64
N PHE A 16 10.78 -6.77 13.60
CA PHE A 16 11.91 -7.67 13.90
C PHE A 16 11.52 -8.94 14.68
N GLU A 17 10.35 -9.02 15.30
CA GLU A 17 10.07 -10.05 16.33
C GLU A 17 8.90 -10.99 16.05
N ALA A 18 7.80 -10.57 15.41
CA ALA A 18 6.70 -11.44 15.01
C ALA A 18 5.70 -10.75 14.05
N PRO A 19 5.02 -11.49 13.17
CA PRO A 19 3.97 -10.95 12.31
C PRO A 19 2.81 -10.35 13.10
N VAL A 20 2.69 -9.02 13.05
CA VAL A 20 1.64 -8.22 13.68
C VAL A 20 0.23 -8.61 13.23
N LEU A 21 0.05 -9.02 11.96
CA LEU A 21 -1.25 -9.35 11.38
C LEU A 21 -1.63 -10.85 11.46
N GLY A 22 -0.83 -11.67 12.15
CA GLY A 22 -0.97 -13.13 12.11
C GLY A 22 -0.52 -13.77 10.79
N THR A 23 -0.20 -12.97 9.76
CA THR A 23 0.49 -13.33 8.53
C THR A 23 1.89 -12.73 8.53
N LYS A 24 2.92 -13.55 8.28
CA LYS A 24 4.26 -13.04 7.96
C LYS A 24 4.22 -12.30 6.64
N GLY A 25 4.78 -11.11 6.60
CA GLY A 25 5.06 -10.41 5.35
C GLY A 25 4.18 -9.21 5.05
N THR A 26 4.44 -8.70 3.86
CA THR A 26 3.85 -7.52 3.28
C THR A 26 2.38 -7.76 2.93
N GLN A 27 1.50 -6.78 3.17
CA GLN A 27 0.07 -6.86 2.84
C GLN A 27 -0.32 -5.70 1.93
N LEU A 28 -0.93 -6.01 0.80
CA LEU A 28 -1.54 -5.02 -0.10
C LEU A 28 -3.02 -4.82 0.25
N LEU A 29 -3.46 -3.57 0.25
CA LEU A 29 -4.85 -3.15 0.46
C LEU A 29 -5.30 -2.33 -0.74
N TRP A 30 -6.54 -2.58 -1.16
CA TRP A 30 -7.18 -1.88 -2.27
C TRP A 30 -8.36 -1.04 -1.80
N PHE A 31 -8.43 0.18 -2.29
CA PHE A 31 -9.45 1.17 -1.95
C PHE A 31 -10.16 1.68 -3.19
N ASP A 32 -11.40 2.14 -3.03
CA ASP A 32 -12.19 2.63 -4.16
C ASP A 32 -11.63 3.93 -4.74
N ASP A 33 -11.02 4.78 -3.91
CA ASP A 33 -10.40 6.03 -4.32
C ASP A 33 -9.37 6.51 -3.27
N ARG A 34 -8.75 7.65 -3.57
CA ARG A 34 -7.79 8.33 -2.68
C ARG A 34 -8.40 8.72 -1.32
N GLU A 35 -9.66 9.15 -1.29
CA GLU A 35 -10.32 9.60 -0.05
C GLU A 35 -10.50 8.42 0.90
N ALA A 36 -10.89 7.25 0.36
CA ALA A 36 -10.97 6.01 1.13
C ALA A 36 -9.62 5.57 1.73
N VAL A 37 -8.49 5.81 1.05
CA VAL A 37 -7.15 5.58 1.64
C VAL A 37 -6.91 6.53 2.82
N ILE A 38 -7.28 7.80 2.66
CA ILE A 38 -7.12 8.82 3.71
C ILE A 38 -7.96 8.47 4.94
N ASP A 39 -9.22 8.09 4.74
CA ASP A 39 -10.12 7.68 5.83
C ASP A 39 -9.54 6.49 6.60
N TYR A 40 -9.06 5.47 5.88
CA TYR A 40 -8.36 4.33 6.48
C TYR A 40 -7.15 4.75 7.32
N LEU A 41 -6.33 5.68 6.80
CA LEU A 41 -5.15 6.19 7.52
C LEU A 41 -5.51 6.97 8.79
N GLN A 42 -6.68 7.63 8.84
CA GLN A 42 -7.16 8.36 10.01
C GLN A 42 -7.81 7.48 11.07
N GLU A 43 -8.42 6.37 10.63
CA GLU A 43 -9.19 5.49 11.49
C GLU A 43 -8.48 4.17 11.75
N ASP A 44 -8.68 3.20 10.86
CA ASP A 44 -8.23 1.81 11.04
C ASP A 44 -6.72 1.70 11.22
N TYR A 45 -5.92 2.51 10.52
CA TYR A 45 -4.47 2.45 10.66
C TYR A 45 -4.01 2.93 12.04
N VAL A 46 -4.64 3.95 12.61
CA VAL A 46 -4.32 4.42 13.96
C VAL A 46 -4.72 3.36 14.99
N ASP A 47 -5.87 2.72 14.82
CA ASP A 47 -6.30 1.62 15.70
C ASP A 47 -5.36 0.43 15.64
N LEU A 48 -4.87 0.10 14.44
CA LEU A 48 -3.84 -0.93 14.26
C LEU A 48 -2.55 -0.56 14.99
N LEU A 49 -2.06 0.67 14.84
CA LEU A 49 -0.85 1.12 15.52
C LEU A 49 -1.03 1.16 17.04
N ALA A 50 -2.22 1.52 17.51
CA ALA A 50 -2.56 1.54 18.92
C ALA A 50 -2.51 0.15 19.54
N ASP A 51 -3.09 -0.85 18.87
CA ASP A 51 -3.04 -2.24 19.32
C ASP A 51 -1.59 -2.76 19.37
N VAL A 52 -0.81 -2.51 18.30
CA VAL A 52 0.58 -2.95 18.20
C VAL A 52 1.49 -2.26 19.21
N GLY A 53 1.28 -0.96 19.42
CA GLY A 53 2.03 -0.15 20.36
C GLY A 53 1.57 -0.27 21.81
N GLU A 54 0.53 -1.06 22.08
CA GLU A 54 -0.16 -1.16 23.38
C GLU A 54 -0.47 0.24 23.97
N LEU A 55 -1.03 1.12 23.13
CA LEU A 55 -1.30 2.51 23.51
C LEU A 55 -2.53 2.62 24.43
N GLU A 56 -2.42 3.53 25.40
CA GLU A 56 -3.54 3.92 26.28
C GLU A 56 -4.49 4.91 25.57
N GLU A 57 -5.73 5.03 26.05
CA GLU A 57 -6.79 5.84 25.41
C GLU A 57 -6.37 7.29 25.12
N ASP A 58 -5.62 7.93 26.01
CA ASP A 58 -5.13 9.31 25.84
C ASP A 58 -4.04 9.40 24.77
N GLN A 59 -3.23 8.36 24.61
CA GLN A 59 -2.22 8.26 23.57
C GLN A 59 -2.86 8.03 22.19
N ILE A 60 -3.94 7.23 22.14
CA ILE A 60 -4.71 6.98 20.91
C ILE A 60 -5.32 8.29 20.40
N GLU A 61 -5.99 9.05 21.28
CA GLU A 61 -6.59 10.34 20.90
C GLU A 61 -5.52 11.32 20.38
N ALA A 62 -4.37 11.42 21.08
CA ALA A 62 -3.26 12.26 20.64
C ALA A 62 -2.69 11.81 19.28
N ALA A 63 -2.62 10.50 19.01
CA ALA A 63 -2.20 9.96 17.72
C ALA A 63 -3.19 10.34 16.61
N ARG A 64 -4.50 10.20 16.85
CA ARG A 64 -5.55 10.60 15.90
C ARG A 64 -5.47 12.08 15.54
N GLU A 65 -5.36 12.96 16.52
CA GLU A 65 -5.18 14.40 16.29
C GLU A 65 -3.92 14.69 15.46
N ARG A 66 -2.81 13.99 15.75
CA ARG A 66 -1.56 14.18 15.05
C ARG A 66 -1.62 13.71 13.60
N PHE A 67 -2.29 12.59 13.34
CA PHE A 67 -2.50 12.03 12.00
C PHE A 67 -3.40 12.94 11.16
N ALA A 68 -4.52 13.39 11.73
CA ALA A 68 -5.40 14.35 11.07
C ALA A 68 -4.64 15.62 10.66
N LEU A 69 -3.81 16.17 11.56
CA LEU A 69 -3.00 17.34 11.26
C LEU A 69 -1.98 17.10 10.14
N LEU A 70 -1.35 15.93 10.08
CA LEU A 70 -0.43 15.60 8.98
C LEU A 70 -1.15 15.53 7.64
N ILE A 71 -2.33 14.90 7.62
CA ILE A 71 -3.14 14.76 6.41
C ILE A 71 -3.60 16.14 5.91
N GLU A 72 -4.07 17.01 6.80
CA GLU A 72 -4.48 18.38 6.45
C GLU A 72 -3.33 19.24 5.90
N GLN A 73 -2.10 19.02 6.37
CA GLN A 73 -0.93 19.81 6.01
C GLN A 73 -0.15 19.24 4.81
N SER A 74 -0.42 18.00 4.43
CA SER A 74 0.32 17.35 3.35
C SER A 74 -0.23 17.75 1.99
N PHE A 75 0.68 18.08 1.07
CA PHE A 75 0.34 18.49 -0.30
C PHE A 75 0.66 17.40 -1.34
N ASP A 76 1.34 16.33 -0.93
CA ASP A 76 1.70 15.18 -1.75
C ASP A 76 1.70 13.88 -0.92
N GLU A 77 1.35 12.76 -1.57
CA GLU A 77 1.18 11.45 -0.93
C GLU A 77 2.49 10.90 -0.37
N ARG A 78 3.61 11.15 -1.05
CA ARG A 78 4.94 10.68 -0.63
C ARG A 78 5.36 11.35 0.68
N GLY A 79 5.25 12.68 0.76
CA GLY A 79 5.53 13.43 1.98
C GLY A 79 4.62 13.05 3.15
N LEU A 80 3.35 12.76 2.88
CA LEU A 80 2.43 12.24 3.89
C LEU A 80 2.91 10.90 4.43
N VAL A 81 3.17 9.93 3.55
CA VAL A 81 3.61 8.57 3.92
C VAL A 81 4.93 8.61 4.71
N ASP A 82 5.88 9.43 4.29
CA ASP A 82 7.14 9.60 5.02
C ASP A 82 6.89 10.11 6.45
N ALA A 83 6.04 11.13 6.60
CA ALA A 83 5.69 11.66 7.93
C ALA A 83 4.92 10.65 8.81
N LEU A 84 4.03 9.84 8.21
CA LEU A 84 3.32 8.78 8.93
C LEU A 84 4.26 7.66 9.35
N ASN A 85 5.18 7.24 8.47
CA ASN A 85 6.19 6.22 8.76
C ASN A 85 7.17 6.68 9.86
N ASP A 86 7.52 7.97 9.89
CA ASP A 86 8.32 8.54 10.97
C ASP A 86 7.59 8.47 12.33
N LEU A 87 6.27 8.73 12.35
CA LEU A 87 5.46 8.63 13.57
C LEU A 87 5.24 7.19 14.03
N SER A 88 5.08 6.27 13.08
CA SER A 88 4.82 4.84 13.33
C SER A 88 6.09 3.99 13.35
N SER A 89 7.25 4.63 13.43
CA SER A 89 8.55 3.98 13.41
C SER A 89 8.68 2.89 14.47
N GLY A 90 9.09 1.71 14.04
CA GLY A 90 9.21 0.53 14.90
C GLY A 90 7.91 -0.23 15.17
N LEU A 91 6.76 0.25 14.66
CA LEU A 91 5.47 -0.44 14.76
C LEU A 91 5.09 -1.07 13.42
N ARG A 92 4.85 -0.24 12.41
CA ARG A 92 4.44 -0.66 11.07
C ARG A 92 4.84 0.41 10.06
N ARG A 93 5.32 -0.02 8.90
CA ARG A 93 5.63 0.87 7.78
C ARG A 93 4.62 0.65 6.67
N ILE A 94 4.28 1.73 5.98
CA ILE A 94 3.39 1.72 4.82
C ILE A 94 4.08 2.30 3.58
N ALA A 95 3.64 1.87 2.41
CA ALA A 95 3.97 2.42 1.11
C ALA A 95 2.67 2.70 0.35
N TRP A 96 2.51 3.92 -0.15
CA TRP A 96 1.36 4.30 -0.97
C TRP A 96 1.77 4.17 -2.44
N PHE A 97 1.16 3.22 -3.14
CA PHE A 97 1.50 2.94 -4.54
C PHE A 97 0.64 3.69 -5.55
N GLY A 98 -0.51 4.19 -5.13
CA GLY A 98 -1.35 5.07 -5.94
C GLY A 98 -2.47 4.29 -6.64
N PRO A 99 -3.08 4.86 -7.68
CA PRO A 99 -4.09 4.16 -8.45
C PRO A 99 -3.49 3.00 -9.27
N LEU A 100 -4.31 2.02 -9.60
CA LEU A 100 -3.94 0.85 -10.39
C LEU A 100 -3.39 1.25 -11.77
N SER A 101 -3.93 2.30 -12.37
CA SER A 101 -3.44 2.90 -13.61
C SER A 101 -1.96 3.29 -13.54
N GLU A 102 -1.50 3.85 -12.41
CA GLU A 102 -0.09 4.18 -12.22
C GLU A 102 0.78 2.92 -12.15
N LEU A 103 0.31 1.86 -11.50
CA LEU A 103 1.01 0.57 -11.46
C LEU A 103 1.09 -0.06 -12.87
N ALA A 104 0.04 0.08 -13.66
CA ALA A 104 -0.05 -0.45 -15.02
C ALA A 104 0.78 0.33 -16.06
N GLU A 105 1.10 1.61 -15.83
CA GLU A 105 1.63 2.48 -16.89
C GLU A 105 2.90 3.28 -16.51
N VAL A 106 3.09 3.63 -15.24
CA VAL A 106 4.20 4.51 -14.84
C VAL A 106 5.51 3.74 -14.72
N GLN A 107 6.62 4.41 -15.03
CA GLN A 107 7.97 3.87 -14.84
C GLN A 107 8.51 4.22 -13.46
N ASP A 108 7.87 3.64 -12.45
CA ASP A 108 8.42 3.53 -11.09
C ASP A 108 9.07 2.14 -10.92
N GLU A 109 10.02 2.00 -9.98
CA GLU A 109 10.72 0.74 -9.73
C GLU A 109 9.75 -0.39 -9.36
N PHE A 110 8.80 -0.11 -8.45
CA PHE A 110 7.81 -1.10 -8.03
C PHE A 110 6.85 -1.44 -9.18
N ALA A 111 6.30 -0.42 -9.85
CA ALA A 111 5.38 -0.60 -10.97
C ALA A 111 6.03 -1.43 -12.10
N THR A 112 7.31 -1.16 -12.41
CA THR A 112 8.05 -1.90 -13.43
C THR A 112 8.27 -3.36 -13.02
N ALA A 113 8.68 -3.61 -11.77
CA ALA A 113 8.88 -4.97 -11.26
C ALA A 113 7.56 -5.77 -11.26
N LEU A 114 6.47 -5.16 -10.83
CA LEU A 114 5.14 -5.76 -10.88
C LEU A 114 4.72 -6.12 -12.32
N ARG A 115 4.94 -5.24 -13.29
CA ARG A 115 4.62 -5.54 -14.71
C ARG A 115 5.45 -6.68 -15.28
N ARG A 116 6.75 -6.73 -14.94
CA ARG A 116 7.60 -7.87 -15.32
C ARG A 116 7.10 -9.18 -14.74
N TYR A 117 6.73 -9.16 -13.46
CA TYR A 117 6.18 -10.33 -12.80
C TYR A 117 4.87 -10.75 -13.46
N PHE A 118 3.97 -9.80 -13.72
CA PHE A 118 2.72 -10.02 -14.44
C PHE A 118 2.96 -10.71 -15.80
N TRP A 119 3.77 -10.11 -16.67
CA TRP A 119 4.03 -10.68 -18.01
C TRP A 119 4.77 -12.03 -17.96
N SER A 120 5.56 -12.29 -16.92
CA SER A 120 6.19 -13.60 -16.75
C SER A 120 5.20 -14.76 -16.53
N GLN A 121 3.97 -14.45 -16.07
CA GLN A 121 2.89 -15.43 -15.93
C GLN A 121 2.19 -15.75 -17.25
N TYR A 122 2.31 -14.87 -18.25
CA TYR A 122 1.69 -15.00 -19.56
C TYR A 122 2.77 -15.34 -20.60
N ASP A 123 3.11 -16.63 -20.66
CA ASP A 123 4.16 -17.22 -21.49
C ASP A 123 3.97 -16.89 -22.99
N GLY A 124 4.52 -15.76 -23.45
CA GLY A 124 4.67 -15.40 -24.87
C GLY A 124 3.60 -14.48 -25.49
N ASP A 125 2.80 -13.75 -24.71
CA ASP A 125 1.83 -12.78 -25.28
C ASP A 125 2.42 -11.37 -25.48
N GLU A 126 3.48 -11.00 -24.73
CA GLU A 126 4.17 -9.73 -24.85
C GLU A 126 5.69 -9.93 -24.83
N ASP A 127 6.39 -9.39 -25.84
CA ASP A 127 7.84 -9.55 -26.01
C ASP A 127 8.62 -8.56 -25.11
N ASP A 128 7.96 -7.48 -24.66
CA ASP A 128 8.52 -6.49 -23.73
C ASP A 128 7.99 -6.70 -22.30
N PRO A 129 8.81 -7.22 -21.36
CA PRO A 129 8.38 -7.47 -20.00
C PRO A 129 8.10 -6.17 -19.20
N ASP A 130 8.44 -5.00 -19.73
CA ASP A 130 8.14 -3.70 -19.12
C ASP A 130 6.88 -3.03 -19.70
N ALA A 131 6.26 -3.66 -20.69
CA ALA A 131 5.09 -3.14 -21.39
C ALA A 131 3.95 -2.79 -20.43
N TRP A 132 3.20 -1.75 -20.80
CA TRP A 132 2.01 -1.35 -20.06
C TRP A 132 0.94 -2.42 -20.12
N ILE A 133 0.15 -2.52 -19.05
CA ILE A 133 -0.91 -3.53 -18.94
C ILE A 133 -2.23 -2.88 -19.39
N PRO A 134 -2.90 -3.43 -20.43
CA PRO A 134 -4.18 -2.92 -20.90
C PRO A 134 -5.27 -2.94 -19.81
N GLU A 135 -6.19 -1.97 -19.85
CA GLU A 135 -7.30 -1.85 -18.89
C GLU A 135 -8.14 -3.13 -18.77
N GLU A 136 -8.33 -3.88 -19.85
CA GLU A 136 -9.06 -5.15 -19.83
C GLU A 136 -8.40 -6.25 -18.96
N MET A 137 -7.11 -6.07 -18.64
CA MET A 137 -6.31 -7.00 -17.82
C MET A 137 -6.08 -6.48 -16.39
N TRP A 138 -6.59 -5.30 -16.04
CA TRP A 138 -6.44 -4.73 -14.70
C TRP A 138 -7.03 -5.58 -13.57
N PRO A 139 -8.16 -6.28 -13.74
CA PRO A 139 -8.63 -7.22 -12.71
C PRO A 139 -7.62 -8.32 -12.38
N GLN A 140 -6.88 -8.81 -13.38
CA GLN A 140 -5.81 -9.79 -13.20
C GLN A 140 -4.58 -9.15 -12.56
N LEU A 141 -4.26 -7.90 -12.90
CA LEU A 141 -3.17 -7.16 -12.27
C LEU A 141 -3.39 -7.02 -10.75
N VAL A 142 -4.63 -6.77 -10.31
CA VAL A 142 -4.98 -6.73 -8.88
C VAL A 142 -4.66 -8.05 -8.19
N GLU A 143 -5.06 -9.18 -8.77
CA GLU A 143 -4.80 -10.51 -8.21
C GLU A 143 -3.29 -10.81 -8.16
N ILE A 144 -2.56 -10.48 -9.22
CA ILE A 144 -1.12 -10.70 -9.33
C ILE A 144 -0.32 -9.80 -8.39
N ALA A 145 -0.76 -8.56 -8.16
CA ALA A 145 -0.08 -7.65 -7.25
C ALA A 145 -0.12 -8.15 -5.80
N GLU A 146 -1.20 -8.80 -5.38
CA GLU A 146 -1.26 -9.44 -4.06
C GLU A 146 -0.25 -10.60 -3.95
N GLU A 147 -0.14 -11.43 -4.99
CA GLU A 147 0.83 -12.52 -5.06
C GLU A 147 2.28 -12.00 -5.05
N PHE A 148 2.58 -11.03 -5.92
CA PHE A 148 3.90 -10.39 -6.02
C PHE A 148 4.37 -9.82 -4.68
N VAL A 149 3.47 -9.14 -3.97
CA VAL A 149 3.78 -8.55 -2.67
C VAL A 149 3.99 -9.61 -1.59
N ALA A 150 3.23 -10.71 -1.64
CA ALA A 150 3.37 -11.83 -0.70
C ALA A 150 4.68 -12.62 -0.91
N GLU A 151 5.16 -12.73 -2.15
CA GLU A 151 6.44 -13.38 -2.48
C GLU A 151 7.65 -12.51 -2.14
N GLY A 152 7.46 -11.19 -1.96
CA GLY A 152 8.47 -10.26 -1.45
C GLY A 152 9.58 -9.93 -2.45
N GLU A 153 9.30 -10.05 -3.74
CA GLU A 153 10.27 -9.79 -4.82
C GLU A 153 10.30 -8.31 -5.26
N PHE A 154 10.55 -7.36 -4.34
CA PHE A 154 10.78 -5.94 -4.71
C PHE A 154 11.67 -5.17 -3.74
#